data_AF-K9FV62-F1
#
_entry.id   AF-K9FV62-F1
#
_cell.length_a   1.000
_cell.length_b   1.000
_cell.length_c   1.000
_cell.angle_alpha   90.00
_cell.angle_beta   90.00
_cell.angle_gamma   90.00
#
_symmetry.space_group_name_H-M   'P 1'
#
loop_
_entity.id
_entity.type
_entity.pdbx_description
1 polymer ?
#
loop_
_entity_poly.entity_id
_entity_poly.type
_entity_poly.pdbx_seq_one_letter_code
_entity_poly.pdbx_strand_id
1 'polypeptide(L)'
;MPPIRTQSSRNSIEQEGRILLAIQAFKNQEISSIREVARRFNVPRSTLSTRLNGIQHRAISRANSHKLTDTEEESLQKWMFSMDARGSAPRPSMVQEMANVLLSHRGINPSSTVGKNWVTNYIKRHPNLSSRFSRRYNYERAKCEDPKIIGEWFTLVQKTILQYGIDNDDIYNFDETGFAMGLTATAKVTTRSEYYGRRSL
;
A
#
# COMPACT_ATOMS: atom_id res chain seq x y z
N MET A 1 13.18 17.74 0.02
CA MET A 1 12.48 19.01 -0.28
C MET A 1 10.98 18.75 -0.24
N PRO A 2 10.16 19.51 0.49
CA PRO A 2 8.71 19.38 0.40
C PRO A 2 8.26 19.78 -1.02
N PRO A 3 7.23 19.12 -1.58
CA PRO A 3 6.81 19.38 -2.96
C PRO A 3 6.30 20.82 -3.08
N ILE A 4 6.80 21.53 -4.10
CA ILE A 4 6.34 22.86 -4.48
C ILE A 4 4.87 22.73 -4.90
N ARG A 5 3.95 23.16 -4.02
CA ARG A 5 2.52 23.24 -4.37
C ARG A 5 2.37 24.27 -5.49
N THR A 6 1.90 23.82 -6.65
CA THR A 6 1.55 24.70 -7.76
C THR A 6 0.51 25.72 -7.27
N GLN A 7 0.64 26.98 -7.72
CA GLN A 7 -0.19 28.12 -7.32
C GLN A 7 -1.70 27.83 -7.44
N SER A 8 -2.10 26.97 -8.39
CA SER A 8 -3.49 26.53 -8.57
C SER A 8 -4.05 25.71 -7.41
N SER A 9 -3.22 24.90 -6.74
CA SER A 9 -3.68 24.07 -5.62
C SER A 9 -3.99 24.89 -4.36
N ARG A 10 -3.21 25.95 -4.10
CA ARG A 10 -3.50 26.90 -3.01
C ARG A 10 -4.81 27.64 -3.27
N ASN A 11 -4.98 28.15 -4.49
CA ASN A 11 -6.20 28.86 -4.89
C ASN A 11 -7.45 27.98 -4.76
N SER A 12 -7.35 26.69 -5.08
CA SER A 12 -8.46 25.73 -4.91
C SER A 12 -8.82 25.50 -3.44
N ILE A 13 -7.84 25.41 -2.54
CA ILE A 13 -8.09 25.21 -1.10
C ILE A 13 -8.73 26.45 -0.48
N GLU A 14 -8.24 27.64 -0.82
CA GLU A 14 -8.80 28.90 -0.34
C GLU A 14 -10.24 29.11 -0.82
N GLN A 15 -10.51 28.80 -2.09
CA GLN A 15 -11.86 28.84 -2.65
C GLN A 15 -12.80 27.87 -1.92
N GLU A 16 -12.32 26.65 -1.62
CA GLU A 16 -13.08 25.66 -0.87
C GLU A 16 -13.38 26.11 0.56
N GLY A 17 -12.41 26.76 1.24
CA GLY A 17 -12.63 27.36 2.56
C GLY A 17 -13.75 28.41 2.55
N ARG A 18 -13.78 29.29 1.54
CA ARG A 18 -14.85 30.29 1.38
C ARG A 18 -16.22 29.66 1.14
N ILE A 19 -16.26 28.57 0.37
CA ILE A 19 -17.49 27.82 0.12
C ILE A 19 -18.03 27.20 1.42
N LEU A 20 -17.16 26.63 2.26
CA LEU A 20 -17.58 26.06 3.54
C LEU A 20 -18.14 27.13 4.49
N LEU A 21 -17.50 28.30 4.58
CA LEU A 21 -18.01 29.44 5.34
C LEU A 21 -19.37 29.93 4.81
N ALA A 22 -19.52 30.01 3.48
CA ALA A 22 -20.78 30.37 2.83
C ALA A 22 -21.91 29.37 3.15
N ILE A 23 -21.63 28.07 3.13
CA ILE A 23 -22.59 27.02 3.52
C ILE A 23 -22.99 27.17 4.98
N GLN A 24 -22.03 27.44 5.87
CA GLN A 24 -22.28 27.61 7.29
C GLN A 24 -23.16 28.84 7.56
N ALA A 25 -22.85 29.99 6.97
CA ALA A 25 -23.65 31.21 7.10
C ALA A 25 -25.08 31.04 6.56
N PHE A 26 -25.24 30.30 5.44
CA PHE A 26 -26.57 29.97 4.90
C PHE A 26 -27.36 29.03 5.84
N LYS A 27 -26.71 28.01 6.41
CA LYS A 27 -27.33 27.09 7.38
C LYS A 27 -27.70 27.78 8.70
N ASN A 28 -26.89 28.73 9.15
CA ASN A 28 -27.14 29.55 10.33
C ASN A 28 -28.26 30.58 10.12
N GLN A 29 -28.85 30.66 8.92
CA GLN A 29 -29.88 31.63 8.53
C GLN A 29 -29.44 33.10 8.68
N GLU A 30 -28.13 33.38 8.71
CA GLU A 30 -27.60 34.76 8.73
C GLU A 30 -27.98 35.51 7.46
N ILE A 31 -28.12 34.79 6.34
CA ILE A 31 -28.53 35.30 5.04
C ILE A 31 -29.38 34.24 4.36
N SER A 32 -30.60 34.59 3.98
CA SER A 32 -31.58 33.68 3.38
C SER A 32 -31.41 33.50 1.86
N SER A 33 -30.73 34.43 1.18
CA SER A 33 -30.54 34.40 -0.27
C SER A 33 -29.21 33.78 -0.67
N ILE A 34 -29.26 32.68 -1.43
CA ILE A 34 -28.06 32.01 -2.01
C ILE A 34 -27.23 33.00 -2.84
N ARG A 35 -27.89 33.90 -3.58
CA ARG A 35 -27.21 34.90 -4.43
C ARG A 35 -26.42 35.90 -3.59
N GLU A 36 -26.98 36.29 -2.44
CA GLU A 36 -26.36 37.26 -1.54
C GLU A 36 -25.19 36.64 -0.78
N VAL A 37 -25.35 35.41 -0.28
CA VAL A 37 -24.26 34.63 0.31
C VAL A 37 -23.11 34.48 -0.68
N ALA A 38 -23.39 34.08 -1.91
CA ALA A 38 -22.38 33.92 -2.96
C ALA A 38 -21.58 35.22 -3.19
N ARG A 39 -22.26 36.37 -3.21
CA ARG A 39 -21.63 37.69 -3.35
C ARG A 39 -20.77 38.03 -2.13
N ARG A 40 -21.28 37.84 -0.92
CA ARG A 40 -20.59 38.22 0.33
C ARG A 40 -19.31 37.42 0.57
N PHE A 41 -19.34 36.13 0.23
CA PHE A 41 -18.19 35.24 0.37
C PHE A 41 -17.32 35.14 -0.90
N ASN A 42 -17.64 35.92 -1.94
CA ASN A 42 -16.94 35.93 -3.23
C ASN A 42 -16.76 34.51 -3.83
N VAL A 43 -17.87 33.76 -3.91
CA VAL A 43 -17.91 32.40 -4.48
C VAL A 43 -18.94 32.35 -5.62
N PRO A 44 -18.70 31.54 -6.68
CA PRO A 44 -19.69 31.37 -7.74
C PRO A 44 -21.00 30.78 -7.18
N ARG A 45 -22.14 31.41 -7.54
CA ARG A 45 -23.48 30.95 -7.11
C ARG A 45 -23.75 29.49 -7.52
N SER A 46 -23.35 29.11 -8.72
CA SER A 46 -23.53 27.75 -9.24
C SER A 46 -22.83 26.74 -8.34
N THR A 47 -21.55 26.96 -8.03
CA THR A 47 -20.76 26.11 -7.13
C THR A 47 -21.38 26.04 -5.73
N LEU A 48 -21.81 27.16 -5.15
CA LEU A 48 -22.46 27.17 -3.84
C LEU A 48 -23.76 26.34 -3.85
N SER A 49 -24.59 26.50 -4.88
CA SER A 49 -25.84 25.73 -5.04
C SER A 49 -25.55 24.23 -5.17
N THR A 50 -24.56 23.85 -5.98
CA THR A 50 -24.11 22.47 -6.14
C THR A 50 -23.66 21.85 -4.81
N ARG A 51 -22.91 22.60 -3.99
CA ARG A 51 -22.41 22.14 -2.69
C ARG A 51 -23.53 22.04 -1.64
N LEU A 52 -24.50 22.97 -1.65
CA LEU A 52 -25.70 22.91 -0.81
C LEU A 52 -26.58 21.70 -1.15
N ASN A 53 -26.63 21.29 -2.43
CA ASN A 53 -27.29 20.08 -2.90
C ASN A 53 -26.52 18.79 -2.56
N GLY A 54 -25.46 18.86 -1.75
CA GLY A 54 -24.76 17.69 -1.20
C GLY A 54 -23.56 17.19 -2.01
N ILE A 55 -23.22 17.81 -3.15
CA ILE A 55 -22.06 17.41 -3.94
C ILE A 55 -20.78 17.81 -3.19
N GLN A 56 -19.91 16.84 -2.94
CA GLN A 56 -18.65 17.03 -2.21
C GLN A 56 -17.55 17.68 -3.05
N HIS A 57 -16.60 18.36 -2.39
CA HIS A 57 -15.42 18.91 -3.04
C HIS A 57 -14.63 17.80 -3.73
N ARG A 58 -14.20 18.03 -4.98
CA ARG A 58 -13.62 16.96 -5.80
C ARG A 58 -12.36 16.35 -5.19
N ALA A 59 -11.56 17.12 -4.44
CA ALA A 59 -10.36 16.59 -3.78
C ALA A 59 -10.68 15.64 -2.61
N ILE A 60 -11.88 15.72 -2.05
CA ILE A 60 -12.37 14.86 -0.97
C ILE A 60 -13.20 13.71 -1.55
N SER A 61 -13.92 13.97 -2.65
CA SER A 61 -14.70 12.97 -3.34
C SER A 61 -13.81 11.84 -3.84
N ARG A 62 -14.19 10.61 -3.49
CA ARG A 62 -13.53 9.40 -4.00
C ARG A 62 -13.61 9.36 -5.52
N ALA A 63 -12.53 8.95 -6.17
CA ALA A 63 -12.49 8.83 -7.62
C ALA A 63 -13.46 7.74 -8.11
N ASN A 64 -14.04 7.94 -9.30
CA ASN A 64 -15.09 7.06 -9.86
C ASN A 64 -14.58 5.63 -10.21
N SER A 65 -13.30 5.32 -9.98
CA SER A 65 -12.66 4.06 -10.35
C SER A 65 -12.45 3.08 -9.19
N HIS A 66 -13.03 3.32 -8.02
CA HIS A 66 -13.05 2.35 -6.92
C HIS A 66 -14.23 1.39 -7.10
N LYS A 67 -13.92 0.09 -7.19
CA LYS A 67 -14.92 -0.99 -7.27
C LYS A 67 -15.33 -1.48 -5.88
N LEU A 68 -14.37 -1.49 -4.94
CA LEU A 68 -14.55 -1.88 -3.55
C LEU A 68 -14.83 -0.64 -2.68
N THR A 69 -15.54 -0.83 -1.56
CA THR A 69 -15.72 0.20 -0.52
C THR A 69 -14.42 0.41 0.25
N ASP A 70 -14.35 1.44 1.10
CA ASP A 70 -13.15 1.69 1.91
C ASP A 70 -12.90 0.54 2.89
N THR A 71 -13.97 0.04 3.51
CA THR A 71 -13.92 -1.10 4.44
C THR A 71 -13.47 -2.40 3.77
N GLU A 72 -13.89 -2.64 2.54
CA GLU A 72 -13.46 -3.80 1.75
C GLU A 72 -12.00 -3.66 1.30
N GLU A 73 -11.57 -2.48 0.84
CA GLU A 73 -10.16 -2.24 0.48
C GLU A 73 -9.26 -2.42 1.72
N GLU A 74 -9.69 -1.96 2.90
CA GLU A 74 -8.97 -2.13 4.16
C GLU A 74 -8.92 -3.61 4.60
N SER A 75 -10.03 -4.34 4.47
CA SER A 75 -10.09 -5.77 4.81
C SER A 75 -9.19 -6.59 3.88
N LEU A 76 -9.19 -6.28 2.59
CA LEU A 76 -8.29 -6.90 1.61
C LEU A 76 -6.82 -6.62 1.96
N GLN A 77 -6.49 -5.40 2.38
CA GLN A 77 -5.15 -5.04 2.80
C GLN A 77 -4.70 -5.83 4.04
N LYS A 78 -5.55 -5.92 5.06
CA LYS A 78 -5.29 -6.72 6.28
C LYS A 78 -5.08 -8.19 5.95
N TRP A 79 -5.89 -8.74 5.04
CA TRP A 79 -5.73 -10.11 4.56
C TRP A 79 -4.37 -10.31 3.87
N MET A 80 -3.96 -9.41 2.98
CA MET A 80 -2.64 -9.47 2.32
C MET A 80 -1.49 -9.41 3.33
N PHE A 81 -1.61 -8.54 4.33
CA PHE A 81 -0.63 -8.43 5.41
C PHE A 81 -0.53 -9.66 6.31
N SER A 82 -1.64 -10.39 6.51
CA SER A 82 -1.67 -11.66 7.22
C SER A 82 -1.04 -12.79 6.39
N MET A 83 -1.32 -12.83 5.08
CA MET A 83 -0.69 -13.77 4.15
C MET A 83 0.83 -13.58 4.08
N ASP A 84 1.28 -12.33 3.96
CA ASP A 84 2.70 -11.95 3.92
C ASP A 84 3.43 -12.31 5.24
N ALA A 85 2.80 -12.09 6.40
CA ALA A 85 3.38 -12.45 7.69
C ALA A 85 3.58 -13.96 7.88
N ARG A 86 2.80 -14.79 7.18
CA ARG A 86 2.91 -16.27 7.19
C ARG A 86 3.86 -16.80 6.10
N GLY A 87 4.62 -15.93 5.44
CA GLY A 87 5.52 -16.32 4.35
C GLY A 87 4.80 -16.70 3.05
N SER A 88 3.49 -16.48 2.95
CA SER A 88 2.66 -16.85 1.79
C SER A 88 2.10 -15.62 1.10
N ALA A 89 2.96 -14.65 0.78
CA ALA A 89 2.53 -13.39 0.16
C ALA A 89 1.74 -13.63 -1.14
N PRO A 90 0.55 -13.01 -1.30
CA PRO A 90 -0.34 -13.33 -2.40
C PRO A 90 0.18 -12.81 -3.74
N ARG A 91 -0.05 -13.58 -4.81
CA ARG A 91 0.21 -13.15 -6.18
C ARG A 91 -0.84 -12.12 -6.62
N PRO A 92 -0.54 -11.23 -7.58
CA PRO A 92 -1.52 -10.29 -8.13
C PRO A 92 -2.82 -10.95 -8.61
N SER A 93 -2.76 -12.14 -9.21
CA SER A 93 -3.96 -12.89 -9.61
C SER A 93 -4.84 -13.27 -8.42
N MET A 94 -4.24 -13.74 -7.34
CA MET A 94 -4.96 -14.11 -6.11
C MET A 94 -5.61 -12.89 -5.44
N VAL A 95 -4.95 -11.72 -5.49
CA VAL A 95 -5.53 -10.46 -5.01
C VAL A 95 -6.74 -10.07 -5.87
N GLN A 96 -6.66 -10.27 -7.19
CA GLN A 96 -7.77 -10.02 -8.10
C GLN A 96 -8.96 -10.96 -7.83
N GLU A 97 -8.69 -12.24 -7.63
CA GLU A 97 -9.68 -13.26 -7.27
C GLU A 97 -10.38 -12.93 -5.96
N MET A 98 -9.61 -12.59 -4.92
CA MET A 98 -10.17 -12.19 -3.63
C MET A 98 -11.06 -10.95 -3.74
N ALA A 99 -10.67 -9.96 -4.54
CA ALA A 99 -11.50 -8.79 -4.82
C ALA A 99 -12.80 -9.15 -5.54
N ASN A 100 -12.76 -10.09 -6.50
CA ASN A 100 -13.96 -10.58 -7.18
C ASN A 100 -14.88 -11.38 -6.24
N VAL A 101 -14.31 -12.16 -5.32
CA VAL A 101 -15.09 -12.86 -4.27
C VAL A 101 -15.85 -11.84 -3.43
N LEU A 102 -15.19 -10.79 -2.94
CA LEU A 102 -15.85 -9.71 -2.19
C LEU A 102 -17.00 -9.07 -2.99
N LEU A 103 -16.79 -8.81 -4.29
CA LEU A 103 -17.83 -8.25 -5.16
C LEU A 103 -19.00 -9.20 -5.39
N SER A 104 -18.76 -10.51 -5.56
CA SER A 104 -19.82 -11.50 -5.74
C SER A 104 -20.73 -11.62 -4.51
N HIS A 105 -20.18 -11.45 -3.31
CA HIS A 105 -20.96 -11.50 -2.06
C HIS A 105 -21.90 -10.29 -1.87
N ARG A 106 -21.79 -9.23 -2.70
CA ARG A 106 -22.73 -8.10 -2.66
C ARG A 106 -24.09 -8.41 -3.26
N GLY A 107 -24.25 -9.53 -3.96
CA GLY A 107 -25.53 -9.94 -4.56
C GLY A 107 -26.01 -9.05 -5.71
N ILE A 108 -25.12 -8.27 -6.33
CA ILE A 108 -25.43 -7.42 -7.49
C ILE A 108 -25.36 -8.28 -8.76
N ASN A 109 -26.44 -8.32 -9.53
CA ASN A 109 -26.52 -9.07 -10.79
C ASN A 109 -26.52 -8.12 -12.01
N PRO A 110 -25.61 -8.30 -12.99
CA PRO A 110 -24.50 -9.25 -13.02
C PRO A 110 -23.37 -8.85 -12.05
N SER A 111 -22.68 -9.85 -11.49
CA SER A 111 -21.55 -9.63 -10.57
C SER A 111 -20.48 -8.77 -11.24
N SER A 112 -20.25 -7.59 -10.69
CA SER A 112 -19.19 -6.71 -11.19
C SER A 112 -17.83 -7.35 -10.92
N THR A 113 -16.96 -7.41 -11.92
CA THR A 113 -15.57 -7.86 -11.76
C THR A 113 -14.58 -6.71 -11.77
N VAL A 114 -13.42 -6.91 -11.17
CA VAL A 114 -12.31 -5.98 -11.25
C VAL A 114 -11.55 -6.15 -12.58
N GLY A 115 -11.14 -5.02 -13.18
CA GLY A 115 -10.40 -5.03 -14.44
C GLY A 115 -8.94 -5.47 -14.30
N LYS A 116 -8.29 -5.78 -15.43
CA LYS A 116 -6.89 -6.27 -15.52
C LYS A 116 -5.88 -5.41 -14.76
N ASN A 117 -6.01 -4.08 -14.81
CA ASN A 117 -5.08 -3.14 -14.17
C ASN A 117 -5.50 -2.75 -12.74
N TRP A 118 -6.55 -3.36 -12.19
CA TRP A 118 -7.10 -2.96 -10.91
C TRP A 118 -6.10 -3.21 -9.77
N VAL A 119 -5.43 -4.36 -9.75
CA VAL A 119 -4.47 -4.72 -8.69
C VAL A 119 -3.26 -3.79 -8.71
N THR A 120 -2.73 -3.47 -9.88
CA THR A 120 -1.62 -2.51 -10.02
C THR A 120 -2.00 -1.13 -9.52
N ASN A 121 -3.21 -0.66 -9.83
CA ASN A 121 -3.72 0.62 -9.33
C ASN A 121 -4.01 0.58 -7.83
N TYR A 122 -4.53 -0.53 -7.32
CA TYR A 122 -4.77 -0.75 -5.89
C TYR A 122 -3.46 -0.65 -5.11
N ILE A 123 -2.39 -1.33 -5.54
CA ILE A 123 -1.06 -1.25 -4.92
C ILE A 123 -0.50 0.17 -4.99
N LYS A 124 -0.60 0.85 -6.15
CA LYS A 124 -0.12 2.24 -6.29
C LYS A 124 -0.79 3.23 -5.33
N ARG A 125 -2.05 3.00 -4.97
CA ARG A 125 -2.80 3.87 -4.03
C ARG A 125 -2.49 3.58 -2.57
N HIS A 126 -1.99 2.39 -2.24
CA HIS A 126 -1.70 1.98 -0.87
C HIS A 126 -0.18 1.93 -0.65
N PRO A 127 0.45 3.00 -0.14
CA PRO A 127 1.91 3.08 0.03
C PRO A 127 2.47 2.00 0.98
N ASN A 128 1.62 1.41 1.81
CA ASN A 128 1.98 0.33 2.72
C ASN A 128 2.12 -1.04 2.02
N LEU A 129 1.75 -1.12 0.73
CA LEU A 129 1.89 -2.30 -0.10
C LEU A 129 2.97 -2.07 -1.16
N SER A 130 3.74 -3.10 -1.44
CA SER A 130 4.71 -3.11 -2.53
C SER A 130 4.58 -4.40 -3.35
N SER A 131 4.90 -4.31 -4.63
CA SER A 131 5.03 -5.51 -5.47
C SER A 131 6.50 -5.86 -5.61
N ARG A 132 6.85 -7.11 -5.30
CA ARG A 132 8.22 -7.63 -5.30
C ARG A 132 8.27 -8.94 -6.06
N PHE A 133 9.44 -9.32 -6.56
CA PHE A 133 9.68 -10.66 -7.05
C PHE A 133 10.21 -11.51 -5.91
N SER A 134 9.53 -12.62 -5.62
CA SER A 134 10.03 -13.67 -4.74
C SER A 134 10.87 -14.64 -5.56
N ARG A 135 12.04 -15.03 -5.03
CA ARG A 135 12.84 -16.12 -5.57
C ARG A 135 12.47 -17.39 -4.83
N ARG A 136 12.64 -18.50 -5.52
CA ARG A 136 12.42 -19.82 -4.94
C ARG A 136 13.57 -20.09 -3.97
N TYR A 137 13.26 -20.30 -2.71
CA TYR A 137 14.25 -20.77 -1.75
C TYR A 137 14.70 -22.18 -2.12
N ASN A 138 16.00 -22.47 -2.06
CA ASN A 138 16.49 -23.81 -2.37
C ASN A 138 16.06 -24.77 -1.25
N TYR A 139 15.25 -25.77 -1.59
CA TYR A 139 14.71 -26.75 -0.64
C TYR A 139 15.81 -27.57 0.04
N GLU A 140 16.89 -27.89 -0.68
CA GLU A 140 18.03 -28.62 -0.13
C GLU A 140 18.73 -27.76 0.93
N ARG A 141 18.86 -26.46 0.68
CA ARG A 141 19.39 -25.50 1.66
C ARG A 141 18.52 -25.45 2.90
N ALA A 142 17.20 -25.40 2.75
CA ALA A 142 16.27 -25.40 3.87
C ALA A 142 16.40 -26.67 4.75
N LYS A 143 16.68 -27.83 4.14
CA LYS A 143 16.90 -29.08 4.89
C LYS A 143 18.20 -29.06 5.71
N CYS A 144 19.22 -28.36 5.22
CA CYS A 144 20.52 -28.25 5.89
C CYS A 144 20.54 -27.17 6.99
N GLU A 145 19.49 -26.35 7.11
CA GLU A 145 19.40 -25.27 8.09
C GLU A 145 18.72 -25.72 9.39
N ASP A 146 19.30 -26.70 10.07
CA ASP A 146 18.89 -27.07 11.44
C ASP A 146 19.44 -26.01 12.42
N PRO A 147 18.57 -25.26 13.15
CA PRO A 147 19.00 -24.23 14.09
C PRO A 147 19.96 -24.74 15.16
N LYS A 148 19.82 -26.01 15.58
CA LYS A 148 20.68 -26.60 16.60
C LYS A 148 22.09 -26.84 16.06
N ILE A 149 22.19 -27.44 14.88
CA ILE A 149 23.48 -27.71 14.22
C ILE A 149 24.20 -26.39 13.91
N ILE A 150 23.47 -25.41 13.38
CA ILE A 150 24.02 -24.07 13.10
C ILE A 150 24.50 -23.40 14.39
N GLY A 151 23.68 -23.42 15.45
CA GLY A 151 24.03 -22.80 16.73
C GLY A 151 25.26 -23.45 17.39
N GLU A 152 25.32 -24.79 17.37
CA GLU A 152 26.47 -25.54 17.89
C GLU A 152 27.74 -25.23 17.09
N TRP A 153 27.65 -25.13 15.76
CA TRP A 153 28.77 -24.73 14.91
C TRP A 153 29.29 -23.33 15.23
N PHE A 154 28.41 -22.32 15.30
CA PHE A 154 28.81 -20.95 15.65
C PHE A 154 29.41 -20.88 17.06
N THR A 155 28.87 -21.64 18.01
CA THR A 155 29.42 -21.73 19.37
C THR A 155 30.83 -22.32 19.37
N LEU A 156 31.08 -23.36 18.57
CA LEU A 156 32.38 -23.98 18.42
C LEU A 156 33.39 -23.03 17.76
N VAL A 157 32.99 -22.34 16.70
CA VAL A 157 33.82 -21.33 16.03
C VAL A 157 34.20 -20.21 17.01
N GLN A 158 33.23 -19.67 17.75
CA GLN A 158 33.48 -18.61 18.74
C GLN A 158 34.44 -19.07 19.85
N LYS A 159 34.27 -20.31 20.37
CA LYS A 159 35.19 -20.89 21.35
C LYS A 159 36.61 -21.02 20.79
N THR A 160 36.74 -21.44 19.53
CA THR A 160 38.02 -21.62 18.85
C THR A 160 38.74 -20.29 18.66
N ILE A 161 38.02 -19.25 18.19
CA ILE A 161 38.56 -17.89 18.06
C ILE A 161 39.10 -17.38 19.41
N LEU A 162 38.33 -17.55 20.49
CA LEU A 162 38.74 -17.13 21.83
C LEU A 162 39.93 -17.95 22.37
N GLN A 163 39.94 -19.26 22.16
CA GLN A 163 40.99 -20.15 22.66
C GLN A 163 42.34 -19.87 22.02
N TYR A 164 42.36 -19.58 20.72
CA TYR A 164 43.59 -19.36 19.96
C TYR A 164 43.92 -17.88 19.76
N GLY A 165 43.07 -16.97 20.26
CA GLY A 165 43.29 -15.52 20.12
C GLY A 165 43.32 -15.06 18.67
N ILE A 166 42.51 -15.66 17.80
CA ILE A 166 42.45 -15.33 16.37
C ILE A 166 41.85 -13.93 16.22
N ASP A 167 42.56 -13.03 15.54
CA ASP A 167 42.04 -11.69 15.27
C ASP A 167 40.98 -11.74 14.15
N ASN A 168 40.02 -10.83 14.19
CA ASN A 168 38.98 -10.76 13.16
C ASN A 168 39.58 -10.47 11.77
N ASP A 169 40.70 -9.76 11.72
CA ASP A 169 41.42 -9.43 10.48
C ASP A 169 42.07 -10.68 9.82
N ASP A 170 42.23 -11.77 10.58
CA ASP A 170 42.77 -13.05 10.12
C ASP A 170 41.67 -14.03 9.67
N ILE A 171 40.39 -13.63 9.74
CA ILE A 171 39.25 -14.45 9.31
C ILE A 171 38.89 -14.12 7.87
N TYR A 172 39.32 -15.00 6.95
CA TYR A 172 39.00 -14.87 5.53
C TYR A 172 37.76 -15.69 5.17
N ASN A 173 36.79 -15.07 4.49
CA ASN A 173 35.71 -15.80 3.85
C ASN A 173 36.24 -16.43 2.55
N PHE A 174 36.04 -17.74 2.41
CA PHE A 174 36.34 -18.45 1.17
C PHE A 174 35.08 -19.15 0.71
N ASP A 175 34.31 -18.50 -0.16
CA ASP A 175 33.08 -19.04 -0.74
C ASP A 175 33.17 -19.11 -2.28
N GLU A 176 32.57 -20.16 -2.83
CA GLU A 176 32.45 -20.32 -4.27
C GLU A 176 31.15 -19.66 -4.73
N THR A 177 31.26 -18.63 -5.58
CA THR A 177 30.07 -17.98 -6.15
C THR A 177 29.57 -18.80 -7.35
N GLY A 178 28.67 -19.76 -7.09
CA GLY A 178 28.01 -20.53 -8.14
C GLY A 178 26.99 -19.69 -8.91
N PHE A 179 27.31 -19.31 -10.15
CA PHE A 179 26.34 -18.71 -11.08
C PHE A 179 25.46 -19.81 -11.70
N ALA A 180 24.33 -20.14 -11.06
CA ALA A 180 23.34 -21.03 -11.66
C ALA A 180 22.47 -20.28 -12.69
N MET A 181 22.91 -20.28 -13.95
CA MET A 181 22.13 -19.76 -15.09
C MET A 181 20.84 -20.58 -15.27
N GLY A 182 19.67 -19.95 -15.09
CA GLY A 182 18.38 -20.48 -15.56
C GLY A 182 17.51 -21.28 -14.56
N LEU A 183 17.89 -21.43 -13.29
CA LEU A 183 17.19 -22.34 -12.35
C LEU A 183 16.25 -21.68 -11.30
N THR A 184 16.01 -20.38 -11.34
CA THR A 184 15.12 -19.72 -10.37
C THR A 184 13.96 -19.00 -11.06
N ALA A 185 12.79 -19.66 -11.12
CA ALA A 185 11.57 -19.01 -11.58
C ALA A 185 11.13 -17.95 -10.54
N THR A 186 11.31 -16.67 -10.87
CA THR A 186 10.86 -15.54 -10.04
C THR A 186 9.35 -15.35 -10.18
N ALA A 187 8.63 -15.24 -9.05
CA ALA A 187 7.20 -14.95 -9.05
C ALA A 187 6.93 -13.55 -8.49
N LYS A 188 6.07 -12.79 -9.16
CA LYS A 188 5.63 -11.48 -8.66
C LYS A 188 4.60 -11.68 -7.55
N VAL A 189 4.90 -11.15 -6.37
CA VAL A 189 4.07 -11.19 -5.16
C VAL A 189 3.77 -9.78 -4.67
N THR A 190 2.74 -9.64 -3.84
CA THR A 190 2.38 -8.37 -3.20
C THR A 190 2.60 -8.48 -1.70
N THR A 191 3.44 -7.61 -1.15
CA THR A 191 3.94 -7.67 0.22
C THR A 191 3.78 -6.33 0.91
N ARG A 192 4.08 -6.26 2.22
CA ARG A 192 4.29 -4.98 2.91
C ARG A 192 5.41 -4.16 2.23
N SER A 193 5.32 -2.84 2.30
CA SER A 193 6.36 -1.93 1.79
C SER A 193 7.56 -1.86 2.73
N GLU A 194 7.31 -1.77 4.04
CA GLU A 194 8.31 -1.80 5.10
C GLU A 194 8.31 -3.17 5.82
N TYR A 195 9.50 -3.71 6.04
CA TYR A 195 9.73 -4.95 6.78
C TYR A 195 10.98 -4.79 7.65
N TYR A 196 10.93 -5.22 8.90
CA TYR A 196 12.08 -5.19 9.79
C TYR A 196 13.04 -6.35 9.45
N GLY A 197 14.26 -6.02 9.05
CA GLY A 197 15.33 -6.97 8.71
C GLY A 197 15.59 -7.17 7.21
N ARG A 198 16.65 -7.93 6.87
CA ARG A 198 16.89 -8.37 5.48
C ARG A 198 15.92 -9.50 5.17
N ARG A 199 14.97 -9.25 4.27
CA ARG A 199 14.14 -10.32 3.71
C ARG A 199 15.01 -11.20 2.82
N SER A 200 15.11 -12.49 3.15
CA SER A 200 15.62 -13.52 2.23
C SER A 200 14.59 -13.71 1.11
N LEU A 201 14.70 -12.91 0.05
CA LEU A 201 13.88 -13.04 -1.16
C LEU A 201 14.50 -14.01 -2.16
#